data_AF-A0ABC8R664-F1
#
_entry.id   AF-A0ABC8R664-F1
#
_cell.length_a   1.000
_cell.length_b   1.000
_cell.length_c   1.000
_cell.angle_alpha   90.00
_cell.angle_beta   90.00
_cell.angle_gamma   90.00
#
_symmetry.space_group_name_H-M   'P 1'
#
loop_
_entity.id
_entity.type
_entity.pdbx_description
1 polymer ?
#
loop_
_entity_poly.entity_id
_entity_poly.type
_entity_poly.pdbx_seq_one_letter_code
_entity_poly.pdbx_strand_id
1 'polypeptide(L)'
;MATEILSIGVKPGWKKGTKITFPDKGNEQVNQLPADLVFVIDEKPHDVCMRDGNDLIINYIVSLSEALGGTTVDLITLDGHNL
;
A
#
# COMPACT_ATOMS: atom_id res chain seq x y z
N MET A 1 7.55 -1.71 32.10
CA MET A 1 7.24 -2.34 30.81
C MET A 1 8.33 -1.92 29.85
N ALA A 2 9.03 -2.88 29.23
CA ALA A 2 10.05 -2.55 28.23
C ALA A 2 9.34 -2.21 26.91
N THR A 3 9.77 -1.14 26.25
CA THR A 3 9.28 -0.76 24.93
C THR A 3 10.42 -0.99 23.95
N GLU A 4 10.14 -1.74 22.89
CA GLU A 4 11.06 -2.00 21.79
C GLU A 4 10.52 -1.37 20.50
N ILE A 5 11.43 -0.83 19.67
CA ILE A 5 11.09 -0.28 18.35
C ILE A 5 11.47 -1.30 17.29
N LEU A 6 10.50 -1.71 16.47
CA LEU A 6 10.71 -2.61 15.33
C LEU A 6 10.63 -1.80 14.04
N SER A 7 11.74 -1.76 13.29
CA SER A 7 11.82 -1.02 12.03
C SER A 7 11.44 -1.89 10.84
N ILE A 8 10.45 -1.46 10.05
CA ILE A 8 10.02 -2.14 8.82
C ILE A 8 10.37 -1.25 7.62
N GLY A 9 11.35 -1.68 6.82
CA GLY A 9 11.68 -1.02 5.56
C GLY A 9 10.78 -1.52 4.44
N VAL A 10 9.65 -0.84 4.21
CA VAL A 10 8.70 -1.18 3.13
C VAL A 10 9.41 -1.12 1.78
N LYS A 11 9.32 -2.20 0.99
CA LYS A 11 9.95 -2.28 -0.33
C LYS A 11 8.97 -1.91 -1.44
N PRO A 12 9.47 -1.31 -2.55
CA PRO A 12 8.63 -1.02 -3.71
C PRO A 12 7.89 -2.27 -4.21
N GLY A 13 6.63 -2.10 -4.57
CA GLY A 13 5.81 -3.15 -5.19
C GLY A 13 5.23 -4.21 -4.24
N TRP A 14 5.54 -4.18 -2.94
CA TRP A 14 4.86 -5.06 -1.97
C TRP A 14 3.35 -4.95 -2.08
N LYS A 15 2.67 -6.11 -2.04
CA LYS A 15 1.23 -6.22 -2.27
C LYS A 15 0.51 -6.35 -0.92
N LYS A 16 -0.77 -6.01 -0.90
CA LYS A 16 -1.64 -6.40 0.21
C LYS A 16 -1.45 -7.89 0.54
N GLY A 17 -1.25 -8.17 1.83
CA GLY A 17 -1.01 -9.53 2.33
C GLY A 17 0.46 -9.93 2.48
N THR A 18 1.43 -9.13 2.02
CA THR A 18 2.86 -9.40 2.29
C THR A 18 3.11 -9.45 3.81
N LYS A 19 3.75 -10.52 4.29
CA LYS A 19 4.00 -10.77 5.71
C LYS A 19 5.44 -10.44 6.08
N ILE A 20 5.62 -9.75 7.21
CA ILE A 20 6.91 -9.44 7.83
C ILE A 20 6.88 -10.03 9.24
N THR A 21 7.73 -11.03 9.48
CA THR A 21 7.76 -11.76 10.76
C THR A 21 8.95 -11.33 11.58
N PHE A 22 8.70 -10.97 12.83
CA PHE A 22 9.71 -10.80 13.87
C PHE A 22 9.58 -11.97 14.86
N PRO A 23 10.54 -12.91 14.86
CA PRO A 23 10.45 -14.10 15.69
C PRO A 23 10.56 -13.74 17.18
N ASP A 24 9.82 -14.47 18.01
CA ASP A 24 9.86 -14.36 19.48
C ASP A 24 9.58 -12.93 20.03
N LYS A 25 8.87 -12.08 19.28
CA LYS A 25 8.51 -10.69 19.67
C LYS A 25 7.10 -10.52 20.23
N GLY A 26 6.41 -11.63 20.49
CA GLY A 26 5.09 -11.66 21.12
C GLY A 26 5.15 -11.53 22.64
N ASN A 27 4.01 -11.76 23.30
CA ASN A 27 3.93 -11.68 24.75
C ASN A 27 4.74 -12.81 25.41
N GLU A 28 5.58 -12.45 26.38
CA GLU A 28 6.34 -13.41 27.18
C GLU A 28 5.50 -13.97 28.34
N GLN A 29 5.61 -15.28 28.59
CA GLN A 29 5.04 -15.96 29.74
C GLN A 29 6.06 -16.93 30.35
N VAL A 30 5.99 -17.16 31.67
CA VAL A 30 6.89 -18.07 32.37
C VAL A 30 6.73 -19.49 31.80
N ASN A 31 7.85 -20.14 31.47
CA ASN A 31 7.93 -21.48 30.86
C ASN A 31 7.27 -21.60 29.47
N GLN A 32 7.08 -20.51 28.75
CA GLN A 32 6.64 -20.54 27.34
C GLN A 32 7.59 -19.74 26.47
N LEU A 33 7.79 -20.23 25.24
CA LEU A 33 8.47 -19.46 24.21
C LEU A 33 7.57 -18.29 23.77
N PRO A 34 8.13 -17.09 23.54
CA PRO A 34 7.35 -15.97 23.04
C PRO A 34 6.80 -16.30 21.65
N ALA A 35 5.63 -15.75 21.30
CA ALA A 35 5.08 -15.92 19.96
C ALA A 35 5.81 -15.04 18.93
N ASP A 36 5.63 -15.34 17.65
CA ASP A 36 6.08 -14.46 16.58
C ASP A 36 5.15 -13.27 16.40
N LEU A 37 5.72 -12.09 16.13
CA LEU A 37 4.96 -10.91 15.73
C LEU A 37 4.95 -10.81 14.20
N VAL A 38 3.78 -10.94 13.59
CA VAL A 38 3.61 -10.89 12.13
C VAL A 38 2.88 -9.61 11.74
N PHE A 39 3.55 -8.73 11.00
CA PHE A 39 2.94 -7.61 10.34
C PHE A 39 2.45 -8.02 8.95
N VAL A 40 1.25 -7.59 8.59
CA VAL A 40 0.69 -7.81 7.26
C VAL A 40 0.54 -6.46 6.58
N ILE A 41 1.13 -6.30 5.40
CA ILE A 41 0.97 -5.11 4.59
C ILE A 41 -0.49 -5.02 4.12
N ASP A 42 -1.08 -3.84 4.28
CA ASP A 42 -2.37 -3.50 3.71
C ASP A 42 -2.25 -2.25 2.84
N GLU A 43 -3.19 -2.10 1.92
CA GLU A 43 -3.26 -0.99 0.99
C GLU A 43 -4.27 0.03 1.52
N LYS A 44 -3.79 1.25 1.77
CA LYS A 44 -4.66 2.36 2.15
C LYS A 44 -5.36 2.88 0.89
N PRO A 45 -6.69 3.09 0.92
CA PRO A 45 -7.38 3.78 -0.18
C PRO A 45 -6.73 5.12 -0.49
N HIS A 46 -6.58 5.41 -1.79
CA HIS A 46 -6.05 6.66 -2.29
C HIS A 46 -7.16 7.42 -3.03
N ASP A 47 -7.17 8.75 -2.90
CA ASP A 47 -8.30 9.57 -3.35
C ASP A 47 -8.50 9.55 -4.87
N VAL A 48 -7.41 9.35 -5.63
CA VAL A 48 -7.39 9.48 -7.10
C VAL A 48 -7.14 8.16 -7.83
N CYS A 49 -6.39 7.24 -7.22
CA CYS A 49 -5.94 6.03 -7.90
C CYS A 49 -6.33 4.79 -7.11
N MET A 50 -6.74 3.76 -7.81
CA MET A 50 -6.95 2.43 -7.26
C MET A 50 -5.87 1.51 -7.79
N ARG A 51 -5.26 0.70 -6.91
CA ARG A 51 -4.29 -0.31 -7.35
C ARG A 51 -5.01 -1.56 -7.83
N ASP A 52 -4.59 -2.08 -8.97
CA ASP A 52 -4.95 -3.43 -9.43
C ASP A 52 -3.67 -4.20 -9.77
N GLY A 53 -3.25 -5.08 -8.87
CA GLY A 53 -2.00 -5.83 -9.02
C GLY A 53 -0.77 -4.92 -9.10
N ASN A 54 -0.22 -4.77 -10.31
CA ASN A 54 0.94 -3.91 -10.58
C ASN A 54 0.57 -2.61 -11.30
N ASP A 55 -0.71 -2.40 -11.58
CA ASP A 55 -1.23 -1.28 -12.34
C ASP A 55 -1.97 -0.29 -11.41
N LEU A 56 -2.10 0.94 -11.89
CA LEU A 56 -2.89 1.99 -11.25
C LEU A 56 -4.06 2.36 -12.18
N ILE A 57 -5.26 2.30 -11.63
CA ILE A 57 -6.50 2.64 -12.31
C ILE A 57 -6.93 4.03 -11.83
N ILE A 58 -7.18 4.93 -12.78
CA ILE A 58 -7.75 6.26 -12.54
C ILE A 58 -9.04 6.37 -13.34
N ASN A 59 -10.12 6.76 -12.67
CA ASN A 59 -11.41 7.00 -13.31
C ASN A 59 -11.54 8.49 -13.63
N TYR A 60 -11.48 8.84 -14.92
CA TYR A 60 -11.69 10.20 -15.39
C TYR A 60 -13.02 10.30 -16.12
N ILE A 61 -13.86 11.25 -15.71
CA ILE A 61 -15.17 11.47 -16.31
C ILE A 61 -15.01 12.47 -17.46
N VAL A 62 -15.39 12.06 -18.66
CA VAL A 62 -15.45 12.91 -19.85
C VAL A 62 -16.89 13.08 -20.32
N SER A 63 -17.18 14.23 -20.91
CA SER A 63 -18.43 14.47 -21.64
C SER A 63 -18.46 13.70 -22.96
N LEU A 64 -19.66 13.45 -23.50
CA LEU A 64 -19.83 12.82 -24.82
C LEU A 64 -19.14 13.63 -25.93
N SER A 65 -19.19 14.96 -25.86
CA SER A 65 -18.54 15.84 -26.83
C SER A 65 -17.02 15.72 -26.81
N GLU A 66 -16.40 15.61 -25.62
CA GLU A 66 -14.95 15.37 -25.48
C GLU A 66 -14.57 14.00 -26.01
N ALA A 67 -15.37 12.97 -25.72
CA ALA A 67 -15.13 11.61 -26.20
C ALA A 67 -15.21 11.50 -27.73
N LEU A 68 -16.12 12.24 -28.37
CA LEU A 68 -16.30 12.22 -29.84
C LEU A 68 -15.37 13.19 -30.58
N GLY A 69 -15.15 14.38 -30.02
CA GLY A 69 -14.38 15.46 -30.64
C GLY A 69 -12.89 15.44 -30.33
N GLY A 70 -12.47 14.58 -29.40
CA GLY A 70 -11.11 14.53 -28.88
C GLY A 70 -10.93 15.45 -27.67
N THR A 71 -10.17 14.97 -26.69
CA THR A 71 -9.75 15.73 -25.51
C THR A 71 -8.36 15.26 -25.08
N THR A 72 -7.68 16.09 -24.31
CA THR A 72 -6.48 15.72 -23.55
C THR A 72 -6.86 15.68 -22.08
N VAL A 73 -6.32 14.71 -21.34
CA VAL A 73 -6.55 14.56 -19.90
C VAL A 73 -5.20 14.70 -19.24
N ASP A 74 -5.05 15.78 -18.46
CA ASP A 74 -3.83 16.01 -17.68
C ASP A 74 -3.91 15.20 -16.38
N LEU A 75 -2.92 14.35 -16.13
CA LEU A 75 -2.87 13.51 -14.94
C LEU A 75 -1.60 13.77 -14.13
N ILE A 76 -1.75 13.80 -12.81
CA ILE A 76 -0.60 13.81 -11.88
C ILE A 76 -0.36 12.38 -11.41
N THR A 77 0.84 11.87 -11.67
CA THR A 77 1.27 10.53 -11.25
C THR A 77 1.59 10.48 -9.75
N LEU A 78 1.74 9.28 -9.18
CA LEU A 78 2.06 9.10 -7.76
C LEU A 78 3.40 9.73 -7.34
N ASP A 79 4.34 9.86 -8.26
CA ASP A 79 5.63 10.52 -8.06
C ASP A 79 5.62 12.02 -8.42
N GLY A 80 4.44 12.57 -8.75
CA GLY A 80 4.22 14.01 -8.93
C GLY A 80 4.57 14.55 -10.32
N HIS A 81 4.77 13.68 -11.31
CA HIS A 81 4.96 14.08 -12.70
C HIS A 81 3.62 14.32 -13.40
N ASN A 82 3.60 15.23 -14.37
CA ASN A 82 2.45 15.42 -15.25
C ASN A 82 2.55 14.44 -16.43
N LEU A 83 1.44 13.78 -16.75
CA LEU A 83 1.27 12.91 -17.90
C LEU A 83 0.35 13.57 -18.93
#